data_AF-A0A380BWW3-F1
#
_entry.id   AF-A0A380BWW3-F1
#
_cell.length_a   1.000
_cell.length_b   1.000
_cell.length_c   1.000
_cell.angle_alpha   90.00
_cell.angle_beta   90.00
_cell.angle_gamma   90.00
#
_symmetry.space_group_name_H-M   'P 1'
#
loop_
_entity.id
_entity.type
_entity.pdbx_description
1 polymer ?
#
loop_
_entity_poly.entity_id
_entity_poly.type
_entity_poly.pdbx_seq_one_letter_code
_entity_poly.pdbx_strand_id
1 'polypeptide(L)'
;MIQYSGHMWGNEHKHDMSRLSDDDFRAALKLALHNISDATLAGGHYAVLMGNQRRKGVYINWSSITEALAPDPLVDEIIKIQHNVVSNSSTYNNRGRTPLVRIMHEKLLVFKKAKNINAVSSLEQYVQNIENSLTQELLATLRRVMQCRTWSEPEILSLISSVYTKASLNIDWQGIVQNLLSSHHFVNQNGRYRLAY
;
A
#
# COMPACT_ATOMS: atom_id res chain seq x y z
N MET A 1 -14.75 -13.03 -8.24
CA MET A 1 -15.59 -12.65 -7.10
C MET A 1 -17.02 -12.96 -7.49
N ILE A 2 -17.75 -13.67 -6.63
CA ILE A 2 -19.17 -13.92 -6.85
C ILE A 2 -19.89 -12.59 -6.62
N GLN A 3 -20.72 -12.15 -7.57
CA GLN A 3 -21.60 -11.02 -7.33
C GLN A 3 -22.64 -11.44 -6.29
N TYR A 4 -22.77 -10.70 -5.20
CA TYR A 4 -23.61 -11.10 -4.09
C TYR A 4 -25.03 -10.54 -4.24
N SER A 5 -25.20 -9.22 -4.27
CA SER A 5 -26.49 -8.59 -4.48
C SER A 5 -27.01 -8.79 -5.90
N GLY A 6 -28.29 -9.14 -6.03
CA GLY A 6 -28.93 -9.43 -7.31
C GLY A 6 -28.62 -10.82 -7.89
N HIS A 7 -27.71 -11.59 -7.28
CA HIS A 7 -27.34 -12.93 -7.75
C HIS A 7 -27.39 -13.98 -6.64
N MET A 8 -26.77 -13.72 -5.49
CA MET A 8 -26.86 -14.57 -4.30
C MET A 8 -28.01 -14.15 -3.37
N TRP A 9 -28.30 -12.85 -3.29
CA TRP A 9 -29.34 -12.33 -2.40
C TRP A 9 -29.97 -11.02 -2.90
N GLY A 10 -31.29 -10.89 -2.77
CA GLY A 10 -32.04 -9.65 -3.00
C GLY A 10 -31.87 -9.04 -4.40
N ASN A 11 -32.14 -7.73 -4.50
CA ASN A 11 -31.91 -6.94 -5.72
C ASN A 11 -30.49 -6.37 -5.72
N GLU A 12 -30.04 -5.92 -6.89
CA GLU A 12 -28.74 -5.27 -7.04
C GLU A 12 -28.63 -4.05 -6.12
N HIS A 13 -27.50 -3.94 -5.42
CA HIS A 13 -27.25 -2.82 -4.52
C HIS A 13 -26.00 -2.04 -4.95
N LYS A 14 -26.13 -0.72 -5.07
CA LYS A 14 -25.04 0.17 -5.54
C LYS A 14 -23.78 0.16 -4.65
N HIS A 15 -23.93 -0.17 -3.36
CA HIS A 15 -22.80 -0.26 -2.41
C HIS A 15 -22.34 -1.69 -2.16
N ASP A 16 -22.83 -2.66 -2.93
CA ASP A 16 -22.29 -4.02 -2.88
C ASP A 16 -20.88 -4.05 -3.46
N MET A 17 -19.90 -4.23 -2.56
CA MET A 17 -18.49 -4.28 -2.91
C MET A 17 -18.16 -5.39 -3.91
N SER A 18 -18.96 -6.47 -3.99
CA SER A 18 -18.75 -7.54 -4.96
C SER A 18 -18.96 -7.14 -6.42
N ARG A 19 -19.55 -5.96 -6.65
CA ARG A 19 -19.86 -5.41 -7.98
C ARG A 19 -18.93 -4.27 -8.39
N LEU A 20 -18.07 -3.82 -7.48
CA LEU A 20 -17.19 -2.67 -7.71
C LEU A 20 -15.98 -3.03 -8.59
N SER A 21 -15.38 -2.00 -9.19
CA SER A 21 -14.04 -2.11 -9.77
C SER A 21 -13.00 -2.33 -8.65
N ASP A 22 -11.80 -2.80 -8.99
CA ASP A 22 -10.77 -3.07 -7.98
C ASP A 22 -10.35 -1.78 -7.24
N ASP A 23 -10.37 -0.62 -7.91
CA ASP A 23 -10.05 0.68 -7.31
C ASP A 23 -11.19 1.20 -6.43
N ASP A 24 -12.44 1.13 -6.89
CA ASP A 24 -13.61 1.50 -6.08
C ASP A 24 -13.76 0.59 -4.86
N PHE A 25 -13.44 -0.70 -5.02
CA PHE A 25 -13.41 -1.67 -3.93
C PHE A 25 -12.41 -1.25 -2.85
N ARG A 26 -11.19 -0.81 -3.22
CA ARG A 26 -10.18 -0.34 -2.26
C ARG A 26 -10.67 0.87 -1.49
N ALA A 27 -11.28 1.84 -2.17
CA ALA A 27 -11.85 3.02 -1.53
C ALA A 27 -12.98 2.65 -0.55
N ALA A 28 -13.91 1.78 -0.98
CA ALA A 28 -14.98 1.29 -0.13
C ALA A 28 -14.47 0.46 1.05
N LEU A 29 -13.44 -0.38 0.85
CA LEU A 29 -12.81 -1.17 1.89
C LEU A 29 -12.16 -0.27 2.94
N LYS A 30 -11.41 0.75 2.51
CA LYS A 30 -10.80 1.73 3.42
C LYS A 30 -11.87 2.38 4.29
N LEU A 31 -12.95 2.86 3.70
CA LEU A 31 -14.05 3.46 4.46
C LEU A 31 -14.70 2.46 5.43
N ALA A 32 -14.91 1.22 5.01
CA ALA A 32 -15.46 0.17 5.88
C ALA A 32 -14.56 -0.13 7.08
N LEU A 33 -13.24 -0.20 6.88
CA LEU A 33 -12.26 -0.39 7.95
C LEU A 33 -12.26 0.77 8.94
N HIS A 34 -12.33 2.01 8.45
CA HIS A 34 -12.47 3.20 9.29
C HIS A 34 -13.77 3.16 10.11
N ASN A 35 -14.90 2.78 9.51
CA ASN A 35 -16.16 2.66 10.24
C ASN A 35 -16.11 1.59 11.34
N ILE A 36 -15.48 0.44 11.08
CA ILE A 36 -15.27 -0.61 12.09
C ILE A 36 -14.38 -0.09 13.23
N SER A 37 -13.29 0.60 12.88
CA SER A 37 -12.41 1.25 13.85
C SER A 37 -13.16 2.26 14.71
N ASP A 38 -13.95 3.14 14.12
CA ASP A 38 -14.71 4.17 14.86
C ASP A 38 -15.83 3.58 15.73
N ALA A 39 -16.38 2.43 15.35
CA ALA A 39 -17.33 1.67 16.19
C ALA A 39 -16.63 0.87 17.32
N THR A 40 -15.31 0.70 17.27
CA THR A 40 -14.54 -0.05 18.25
C THR A 40 -14.08 0.85 19.39
N LEU A 41 -14.33 0.45 20.64
CA LEU A 41 -13.82 1.18 21.80
C LEU A 41 -12.29 1.17 21.83
N ALA A 42 -11.68 2.25 22.31
CA ALA A 42 -10.23 2.34 22.45
C ALA A 42 -9.66 1.19 23.30
N GLY A 43 -8.63 0.51 22.78
CA GLY A 43 -8.05 -0.70 23.37
C GLY A 43 -8.79 -2.00 23.00
N GLY A 44 -9.96 -1.91 22.36
CA GLY A 44 -10.70 -3.03 21.79
C GLY A 44 -10.03 -3.59 20.54
N HIS A 45 -10.48 -4.77 20.12
CA HIS A 45 -9.97 -5.47 18.94
C HIS A 45 -11.08 -5.67 17.92
N TYR A 46 -10.72 -5.58 16.65
CA TYR A 46 -11.53 -6.04 15.55
C TYR A 46 -10.67 -6.87 14.60
N ALA A 47 -11.31 -7.74 13.82
CA ALA A 47 -10.60 -8.62 12.91
C ALA A 47 -11.27 -8.66 11.54
N VAL A 48 -10.45 -8.78 10.50
CA VAL A 48 -10.92 -8.92 9.11
C VAL A 48 -10.38 -10.21 8.52
N LEU A 49 -11.28 -11.11 8.13
CA LEU A 49 -10.93 -12.31 7.39
C LEU A 49 -10.89 -11.98 5.90
N MET A 50 -9.72 -12.07 5.29
CA MET A 50 -9.51 -11.70 3.90
C MET A 50 -8.84 -12.84 3.12
N GLY A 51 -9.48 -13.22 2.01
CA GLY A 51 -8.94 -14.16 1.04
C GLY A 51 -8.24 -13.44 -0.11
N ASN A 52 -7.10 -13.98 -0.54
CA ASN A 52 -6.42 -13.49 -1.74
C ASN A 52 -7.14 -13.99 -2.99
N GLN A 53 -7.11 -13.18 -4.05
CA GLN A 53 -7.87 -13.47 -5.27
C GLN A 53 -6.93 -13.70 -6.45
N ARG A 54 -7.30 -14.61 -7.35
CA ARG A 54 -6.68 -14.73 -8.67
C ARG A 54 -7.72 -14.50 -9.76
N ARG A 55 -7.56 -13.44 -10.56
CA ARG A 55 -8.48 -13.06 -11.64
C ARG A 55 -7.70 -13.00 -12.94
N LYS A 56 -8.10 -13.78 -13.96
CA LYS A 56 -7.43 -13.85 -15.28
C LYS A 56 -5.90 -14.07 -15.18
N GLY A 57 -5.47 -14.92 -14.25
CA GLY A 57 -4.05 -15.23 -14.01
C GLY A 57 -3.31 -14.24 -13.10
N VAL A 58 -3.84 -13.04 -12.87
CA VAL A 58 -3.27 -12.02 -11.97
C VAL A 58 -3.63 -12.35 -10.53
N TYR A 59 -2.61 -12.41 -9.67
CA TYR A 59 -2.77 -12.59 -8.23
C TYR A 59 -2.89 -11.22 -7.55
N ILE A 60 -3.94 -11.05 -6.75
CA ILE A 60 -4.23 -9.86 -5.97
C ILE A 60 -4.17 -10.24 -4.50
N ASN A 61 -3.20 -9.65 -3.78
CA ASN A 61 -3.02 -9.86 -2.35
C ASN A 61 -3.92 -8.90 -1.56
N TRP A 62 -5.20 -9.24 -1.43
CA TRP A 62 -6.16 -8.45 -0.68
C TRP A 62 -5.83 -8.38 0.82
N SER A 63 -5.18 -9.41 1.38
CA SER A 63 -4.80 -9.37 2.80
C SER A 63 -3.80 -8.25 3.11
N SER A 64 -2.71 -8.12 2.35
CA SER A 64 -1.75 -7.03 2.56
C SER A 64 -2.32 -5.66 2.20
N ILE A 65 -3.24 -5.58 1.22
CA ILE A 65 -3.96 -4.34 0.94
C ILE A 65 -4.84 -3.95 2.14
N THR A 66 -5.54 -4.91 2.74
CA THR A 66 -6.40 -4.67 3.92
C THR A 66 -5.59 -4.16 5.10
N GLU A 67 -4.44 -4.78 5.37
CA GLU A 67 -3.49 -4.33 6.39
C GLU A 67 -3.03 -2.89 6.14
N ALA A 68 -2.62 -2.55 4.91
CA ALA A 68 -2.17 -1.21 4.56
C ALA A 68 -3.27 -0.14 4.59
N LEU A 69 -4.54 -0.54 4.42
CA LEU A 69 -5.69 0.37 4.44
C LEU A 69 -6.29 0.55 5.83
N ALA A 70 -6.02 -0.36 6.78
CA ALA A 70 -6.56 -0.29 8.12
C ALA A 70 -5.95 0.91 8.88
N PRO A 71 -6.76 1.68 9.62
CA PRO A 71 -6.26 2.82 10.38
C PRO A 71 -5.50 2.39 11.64
N ASP A 72 -5.86 1.25 12.22
CA ASP A 72 -5.29 0.77 13.48
C ASP A 72 -4.11 -0.19 13.26
N PRO A 73 -3.17 -0.27 14.22
CA PRO A 73 -2.04 -1.18 14.14
C PRO A 73 -2.50 -2.65 14.16
N LEU A 74 -1.91 -3.44 13.25
CA LEU A 74 -1.99 -4.89 13.29
C LEU A 74 -1.29 -5.40 14.54
N VAL A 75 -1.96 -6.28 15.29
CA VAL A 75 -1.39 -6.89 16.51
C VAL A 75 -1.23 -8.41 16.39
N ASP A 76 -1.95 -9.04 15.47
CA ASP A 76 -1.82 -10.48 15.22
C ASP A 76 -2.33 -10.83 13.80
N GLU A 77 -1.85 -11.95 13.25
CA GLU A 77 -2.39 -12.56 12.05
C GLU A 77 -2.60 -14.07 12.22
N ILE A 78 -3.79 -14.56 11.86
CA ILE A 78 -4.10 -15.99 11.87
C ILE A 78 -4.24 -16.48 10.43
N ILE A 79 -3.47 -17.51 10.08
CA ILE A 79 -3.53 -18.16 8.77
C ILE A 79 -4.57 -19.29 8.81
N LYS A 80 -5.72 -19.06 8.18
CA LYS A 80 -6.79 -20.05 8.04
C LYS A 80 -6.57 -20.88 6.78
N ILE A 81 -6.12 -22.12 6.96
CA ILE A 81 -5.93 -23.07 5.86
C ILE A 81 -7.29 -23.48 5.29
N GLN A 82 -7.40 -23.53 3.97
CA GLN A 82 -8.59 -23.97 3.24
C GLN A 82 -8.34 -25.34 2.60
N HIS A 83 -9.12 -26.34 3.01
CA HIS A 83 -8.99 -27.71 2.50
C HIS A 83 -9.96 -28.04 1.34
N ASN A 84 -11.09 -27.33 1.23
CA ASN A 84 -12.14 -27.57 0.22
C ASN A 84 -12.48 -26.28 -0.56
N VAL A 85 -11.61 -25.90 -1.49
CA VAL A 85 -11.80 -24.69 -2.31
C VAL A 85 -12.46 -25.02 -3.64
N VAL A 86 -13.54 -24.31 -4.01
CA VAL A 86 -14.20 -24.49 -5.32
C VAL A 86 -13.27 -24.12 -6.48
N SER A 87 -12.27 -23.25 -6.25
CA SER A 87 -11.18 -22.99 -7.21
C SER A 87 -10.26 -24.20 -7.47
N ASN A 88 -10.46 -25.32 -6.78
CA ASN A 88 -9.73 -26.57 -7.00
C ASN A 88 -10.15 -27.25 -8.31
N SER A 89 -11.34 -26.94 -8.85
CA SER A 89 -11.82 -27.48 -10.13
C SER A 89 -11.43 -26.63 -11.35
N SER A 90 -10.97 -25.38 -11.16
CA SER A 90 -10.56 -24.52 -12.26
C SER A 90 -9.12 -24.82 -12.69
N THR A 91 -8.96 -25.64 -13.72
CA THR A 91 -7.75 -25.63 -14.53
C THR A 91 -7.69 -24.28 -15.25
N TYR A 92 -6.70 -23.46 -14.93
CA TYR A 92 -6.41 -22.24 -15.69
C TYR A 92 -5.83 -22.64 -17.05
N ASN A 93 -6.72 -23.06 -17.97
CA ASN A 93 -6.43 -23.68 -19.27
C ASN A 93 -5.90 -22.72 -20.34
N ASN A 94 -5.42 -21.53 -19.98
CA ASN A 94 -4.87 -20.59 -20.95
C ASN A 94 -3.35 -20.45 -20.77
N ARG A 95 -2.61 -21.12 -21.68
CA ARG A 95 -1.18 -20.90 -22.01
C ARG A 95 -0.12 -21.57 -21.11
N GLY A 96 -0.28 -22.86 -20.80
CA GLY A 96 0.85 -23.70 -20.36
C GLY A 96 1.52 -23.32 -19.04
N ARG A 97 0.88 -22.48 -18.21
CA ARG A 97 1.38 -22.10 -16.88
C ARG A 97 0.29 -22.30 -15.83
N THR A 98 0.18 -23.52 -15.34
CA THR A 98 -0.44 -23.77 -14.04
C THR A 98 0.27 -22.89 -13.00
N PRO A 99 -0.44 -22.16 -12.12
CA PRO A 99 0.21 -21.44 -11.03
C PRO A 99 1.06 -22.41 -10.21
N LEU A 100 2.33 -22.06 -9.97
CA LEU A 100 3.25 -22.90 -9.19
C LEU A 100 2.67 -23.27 -7.82
N VAL A 101 1.93 -22.35 -7.19
CA VAL A 101 1.30 -22.53 -5.88
C VAL A 101 -0.15 -22.05 -5.93
N ARG A 102 -1.06 -22.87 -5.41
CA ARG A 102 -2.50 -22.56 -5.29
C ARG A 102 -2.76 -21.67 -4.07
N ILE A 103 -3.81 -20.86 -4.12
CA ILE A 103 -4.28 -20.13 -2.94
C ILE A 103 -5.04 -21.15 -2.07
N MET A 104 -4.49 -21.44 -0.90
CA MET A 104 -5.01 -22.44 0.04
C MET A 104 -5.19 -21.87 1.44
N HIS A 105 -5.22 -20.54 1.57
CA HIS A 105 -5.40 -19.90 2.86
C HIS A 105 -6.11 -18.56 2.73
N GLU A 106 -6.76 -18.17 3.83
CA GLU A 106 -7.22 -16.82 4.12
C GLU A 106 -6.43 -16.30 5.33
N LYS A 107 -6.31 -14.99 5.45
CA LYS A 107 -5.71 -14.36 6.63
C LYS A 107 -6.78 -13.68 7.46
N LEU A 108 -6.83 -13.97 8.76
CA LEU A 108 -7.57 -13.16 9.72
C LEU A 108 -6.59 -12.15 10.31
N LEU A 109 -6.76 -10.89 9.92
CA LEU A 109 -5.94 -9.77 10.39
C LEU A 109 -6.59 -9.20 11.64
N VAL A 110 -5.86 -9.15 12.75
CA VAL A 110 -6.36 -8.66 14.04
C VAL A 110 -5.73 -7.31 14.35
N PHE A 111 -6.58 -6.31 14.57
CA PHE A 111 -6.18 -4.94 14.84
C PHE A 111 -6.61 -4.54 16.24
N LYS A 112 -5.86 -3.62 16.86
CA LYS A 112 -6.21 -3.05 18.17
C LYS A 112 -6.40 -1.54 18.07
N LYS A 113 -7.60 -1.05 18.39
CA LYS A 113 -7.95 0.37 18.33
C LYS A 113 -7.05 1.19 19.25
N ALA A 114 -6.25 2.10 18.70
CA ALA A 114 -5.47 3.03 19.53
C ALA A 114 -6.34 4.19 20.04
N LYS A 115 -6.01 4.73 21.22
CA LYS A 115 -6.79 5.80 21.86
C LYS A 115 -6.91 7.07 21.01
N ASN A 116 -5.90 7.36 20.20
CA ASN A 116 -5.79 8.63 19.47
C ASN A 116 -6.21 8.50 18.00
N ILE A 117 -6.70 7.34 17.54
CA ILE A 117 -7.06 7.11 16.15
C ILE A 117 -8.54 7.50 15.92
N ASN A 118 -8.74 8.51 15.09
CA ASN A 118 -10.02 8.98 14.58
C ASN A 118 -9.85 9.50 13.14
N ALA A 119 -10.92 10.04 12.54
CA ALA A 119 -10.88 10.55 11.17
C ALA A 119 -9.84 11.67 10.93
N VAL A 120 -9.70 12.61 11.88
CA VAL A 120 -8.76 13.74 11.76
C VAL A 120 -7.33 13.27 11.90
N SER A 121 -7.03 12.50 12.96
CA SER A 121 -5.67 11.97 13.18
C SER A 121 -5.24 11.03 12.05
N SER A 122 -6.17 10.26 11.48
CA SER A 122 -5.90 9.40 10.31
C SER A 122 -5.50 10.21 9.08
N LEU A 123 -6.11 11.38 8.88
CA LEU A 123 -5.75 12.28 7.78
C LEU A 123 -4.38 12.93 8.04
N GLU A 124 -4.12 13.40 9.26
CA GLU A 124 -2.81 13.95 9.66
C GLU A 124 -1.68 12.93 9.42
N GLN A 125 -1.89 11.69 9.86
CA GLN A 125 -0.94 10.60 9.64
C GLN A 125 -0.73 10.30 8.15
N TYR A 126 -1.80 10.36 7.35
CA TYR A 126 -1.70 10.16 5.90
C TYR A 126 -0.86 11.26 5.22
N VAL A 127 -1.08 12.53 5.59
CA VAL A 127 -0.29 13.66 5.08
C VAL A 127 1.18 13.50 5.45
N GLN A 128 1.47 13.18 6.71
CA GLN A 128 2.84 12.93 7.17
C GLN A 128 3.50 11.76 6.42
N ASN A 129 2.73 10.70 6.14
CA ASN A 129 3.22 9.54 5.41
C ASN A 129 3.54 9.86 3.94
N ILE A 130 2.83 10.78 3.29
CA ILE A 130 3.17 11.24 1.92
C ILE A 130 4.55 11.87 1.90
N GLU A 131 4.81 12.82 2.80
CA GLU A 131 6.10 13.52 2.89
C GLU A 131 7.25 12.55 3.18
N ASN A 132 7.03 11.64 4.14
CA ASN A 132 8.02 10.63 4.51
C ASN A 132 8.28 9.67 3.34
N SER A 133 7.23 9.19 2.67
CA SER A 133 7.37 8.26 1.53
C SER A 133 8.11 8.90 0.37
N LEU A 134 7.80 10.17 0.07
CA LEU A 134 8.49 10.93 -0.97
C LEU A 134 9.99 11.07 -0.65
N THR A 135 10.30 11.46 0.59
CA THR A 135 11.67 11.63 1.07
C THR A 135 12.45 10.31 1.00
N GLN A 136 11.84 9.19 1.41
CA GLN A 136 12.47 7.86 1.36
C GLN A 136 12.69 7.36 -0.08
N GLU A 137 11.72 7.54 -0.98
CA GLU A 137 11.88 7.14 -2.38
C GLU A 137 12.96 7.97 -3.07
N LEU A 138 13.02 9.28 -2.78
CA LEU A 138 14.06 10.16 -3.29
C LEU A 138 15.43 9.77 -2.73
N LEU A 139 15.55 9.49 -1.44
CA LEU A 139 16.78 8.99 -0.83
C LEU A 139 17.24 7.69 -1.52
N ALA A 140 16.34 6.72 -1.70
CA ALA A 140 16.65 5.46 -2.36
C ALA A 140 17.11 5.68 -3.82
N THR A 141 16.45 6.58 -4.54
CA THR A 141 16.79 6.95 -5.92
C THR A 141 18.17 7.60 -5.99
N LEU A 142 18.43 8.60 -5.15
CA LEU A 142 19.73 9.28 -5.07
C LEU A 142 20.83 8.28 -4.72
N ARG A 143 20.58 7.39 -3.75
CA ARG A 143 21.55 6.36 -3.38
C ARG A 143 21.86 5.43 -4.54
N ARG A 144 20.88 5.02 -5.35
CA ARG A 144 21.09 4.20 -6.56
C ARG A 144 21.90 4.95 -7.63
N VAL A 145 21.59 6.22 -7.87
CA VAL A 145 22.27 7.05 -8.87
C VAL A 145 23.73 7.33 -8.49
N MET A 146 24.02 7.47 -7.19
CA MET A 146 25.35 7.78 -6.67
C MET A 146 26.23 6.57 -6.40
N GLN A 147 25.81 5.34 -6.76
CA GLN A 147 26.63 4.14 -6.57
C GLN A 147 27.91 4.18 -7.41
N CYS A 148 27.87 4.81 -8.59
CA CYS A 148 28.93 4.67 -9.59
C CYS A 148 29.80 5.92 -9.78
N ARG A 149 29.34 7.11 -9.37
CA ARG A 149 30.09 8.37 -9.52
C ARG A 149 29.66 9.42 -8.50
N THR A 150 30.49 10.44 -8.32
CA THR A 150 30.13 11.64 -7.56
C THR A 150 29.28 12.57 -8.42
N TRP A 151 28.43 13.38 -7.80
CA TRP A 151 27.50 14.30 -8.49
C TRP A 151 27.55 15.69 -7.85
N SER A 152 27.46 16.76 -8.64
CA SER A 152 27.21 18.09 -8.08
C SER A 152 25.72 18.32 -7.81
N GLU A 153 25.39 19.23 -6.91
CA GLU A 153 23.99 19.59 -6.60
C GLU A 153 23.19 20.04 -7.84
N PRO A 154 23.73 20.87 -8.76
CA PRO A 154 23.02 21.21 -10.00
C PRO A 154 22.74 20.01 -10.91
N GLU A 155 23.65 19.03 -10.99
CA GLU A 155 23.42 17.80 -11.77
C GLU A 155 22.25 16.99 -11.17
N ILE A 156 22.17 16.93 -9.84
CA ILE A 156 21.11 16.22 -9.11
C ILE A 156 19.76 16.90 -9.31
N LEU A 157 19.69 18.23 -9.12
CA LEU A 157 18.46 18.99 -9.30
C LEU A 157 17.96 18.90 -10.75
N SER A 158 18.87 18.95 -11.73
CA SER A 158 18.53 18.77 -13.15
C SER A 158 17.96 17.37 -13.43
N LEU A 159 18.54 16.31 -12.86
CA LEU A 159 18.04 14.94 -13.02
C LEU A 159 16.58 14.81 -12.56
N ILE A 160 16.26 15.37 -11.40
CA ILE A 160 14.94 15.25 -10.80
C ILE A 160 13.94 16.27 -11.41
N SER A 161 14.41 17.32 -12.09
CA SER A 161 13.57 18.32 -12.78
C SER A 161 12.58 17.74 -13.81
N SER A 162 12.96 16.64 -14.45
CA SER A 162 12.09 15.90 -15.39
C SER A 162 10.87 15.24 -14.71
N VAL A 163 10.96 15.01 -13.40
CA VAL A 163 9.86 14.52 -12.55
C VAL A 163 9.02 15.70 -12.07
N TYR A 164 9.67 16.80 -11.64
CA TYR A 164 8.99 18.02 -11.14
C TYR A 164 8.02 18.60 -12.15
N THR A 165 8.44 18.68 -13.42
CA THR A 165 7.65 19.29 -14.50
C THR A 165 6.39 18.50 -14.87
N LYS A 166 6.31 17.22 -14.50
CA LYS A 166 5.14 16.37 -14.76
C LYS A 166 4.15 16.35 -13.60
N ALA A 167 4.56 16.77 -12.40
CA ALA A 167 3.73 16.75 -11.22
C ALA A 167 3.08 18.13 -10.99
N SER A 168 1.75 18.19 -10.95
CA SER A 168 1.00 19.42 -10.63
C SER A 168 1.03 19.77 -9.12
N LEU A 169 2.02 19.30 -8.37
CA LEU A 169 2.12 19.43 -6.92
C LEU A 169 3.08 20.56 -6.54
N ASN A 170 2.63 21.45 -5.67
CA ASN A 170 3.45 22.54 -5.11
C ASN A 170 4.36 22.00 -3.99
N ILE A 171 5.39 21.26 -4.37
CA ILE A 171 6.37 20.66 -3.46
C ILE A 171 7.68 21.45 -3.57
N ASP A 172 8.27 21.81 -2.43
CA ASP A 172 9.62 22.38 -2.37
C ASP A 172 10.67 21.28 -2.58
N TRP A 173 10.82 20.88 -3.84
CA TRP A 173 11.75 19.83 -4.22
C TRP A 173 13.21 20.19 -3.95
N GLN A 174 13.56 21.46 -4.11
CA GLN A 174 14.93 21.92 -3.89
C GLN A 174 15.28 21.80 -2.40
N GLY A 175 14.41 22.28 -1.51
CA GLY A 175 14.59 22.16 -0.07
C GLY A 175 14.70 20.70 0.38
N ILE A 176 13.86 19.80 -0.14
CA ILE A 176 13.93 18.36 0.18
C ILE A 176 15.29 17.76 -0.25
N VAL A 177 15.74 18.03 -1.48
CA VAL A 177 17.04 17.52 -1.97
C VAL A 177 18.19 18.06 -1.12
N GLN A 178 18.19 19.35 -0.78
CA GLN A 178 19.24 19.97 0.03
C GLN A 178 19.29 19.39 1.45
N ASN A 179 18.12 19.19 2.07
CA ASN A 179 18.01 18.53 3.37
C ASN A 179 18.54 17.09 3.32
N LEU A 180 18.20 16.34 2.26
CA LEU A 180 18.71 14.97 2.07
C LEU A 180 20.23 14.94 1.86
N LEU A 181 20.79 15.81 1.02
CA LEU A 181 22.22 15.88 0.76
C LEU A 181 23.04 16.30 1.99
N SER A 182 22.42 17.03 2.92
CA SER A 182 23.00 17.40 4.21
C SER A 182 22.94 16.28 5.26
N SER A 183 22.23 15.19 4.97
CA SER A 183 22.12 14.05 5.88
C SER A 183 23.40 13.21 5.90
N HIS A 184 23.53 12.39 6.95
CA HIS A 184 24.64 11.45 7.14
C HIS A 184 24.79 10.40 6.01
N HIS A 185 23.83 10.30 5.09
CA HIS A 185 23.89 9.38 3.95
C HIS A 185 24.87 9.83 2.85
N PHE A 186 25.26 11.10 2.83
CA PHE A 186 26.11 11.66 1.78
C PHE A 186 27.31 12.42 2.35
N VAL A 187 28.39 12.44 1.57
CA VAL A 187 29.61 13.20 1.88
C VAL A 187 29.85 14.17 0.73
N ASN A 188 30.01 15.46 1.07
CA ASN A 188 30.43 16.47 0.12
C ASN A 188 31.97 16.57 0.09
N GLN A 189 32.55 16.35 -1.09
CA GLN A 189 33.96 16.52 -1.37
C GLN A 189 34.11 17.57 -2.47
N ASN A 190 34.51 18.78 -2.08
CA ASN A 190 34.75 19.91 -3.00
C ASN A 190 33.56 20.24 -3.92
N GLY A 191 32.34 20.26 -3.39
CA GLY A 191 31.13 20.57 -4.15
C GLY A 191 30.54 19.38 -4.92
N ARG A 192 31.06 18.17 -4.70
CA ARG A 192 30.52 16.92 -5.25
C ARG A 192 30.12 15.97 -4.13
N TYR A 193 28.90 15.45 -4.23
CA TYR A 193 28.34 14.49 -3.30
C TYR A 193 28.64 13.05 -3.74
N ARG A 194 28.91 12.20 -2.75
CA ARG A 194 28.97 10.74 -2.88
C ARG A 194 28.31 10.07 -1.68
N LEU A 195 28.08 8.77 -1.77
CA LEU A 195 27.62 7.97 -0.64
C LEU A 195 28.62 8.01 0.53
N ALA A 196 28.09 8.18 1.74
CA ALA A 196 28.79 7.83 2.97
C ALA A 196 28.82 6.30 3.08
N TYR A 197 30.01 5.73 3.25
CA TYR A 197 30.24 4.31 3.52
C TYR A 197 30.46 4.11 5.01
#